data_AF-A0A1J1LJ95-F1
#
_entry.id   AF-A0A1J1LJ95-F1
#
_cell.length_a   1.000
_cell.length_b   1.000
_cell.length_c   1.000
_cell.angle_alpha   90.00
_cell.angle_beta   90.00
_cell.angle_gamma   90.00
#
_symmetry.space_group_name_H-M   'P 1'
#
loop_
_entity.id
_entity.type
_entity.pdbx_description
1 polymer ?
#
loop_
_entity_poly.entity_id
_entity_poly.type
_entity_poly.pdbx_seq_one_letter_code
_entity_poly.pdbx_strand_id
1 'polypeptide(L)' 'MKIHFLPDKVTVEAQPGEPLLAVAERAGVVIPTGCLMGSCHACEVELDEDNFICACISSVPSGKAEITINIYSDPTW' A
#
# COMPACT_ATOMS: atom_id res chain seq x y z
N MET A 1 13.69 -3.88 -1.88
CA MET A 1 13.21 -3.01 -0.78
C MET A 1 12.22 -3.80 0.05
N LYS A 2 12.23 -3.62 1.37
CA LYS A 2 11.25 -4.25 2.27
C LYS A 2 10.04 -3.35 2.45
N ILE A 3 8.85 -3.95 2.40
CA ILE A 3 7.60 -3.24 2.65
C ILE A 3 6.94 -3.89 3.85
N HIS A 4 6.69 -3.08 4.87
CA HIS A 4 6.02 -3.49 6.11
C HIS A 4 4.57 -3.04 6.08
N PHE A 5 3.64 -3.98 5.99
CA PHE A 5 2.21 -3.70 6.02
C PHE A 5 1.67 -3.76 7.45
N LEU A 6 0.97 -2.70 7.86
CA LEU A 6 0.25 -2.59 9.11
C LEU A 6 -1.25 -2.42 8.83
N PRO A 7 -2.14 -2.92 9.70
CA PRO A 7 -1.87 -3.52 11.01
C PRO A 7 -1.49 -5.02 10.99
N ASP A 8 -1.48 -5.66 9.83
CA ASP A 8 -1.28 -7.12 9.70
C ASP A 8 0.14 -7.60 10.07
N LYS A 9 1.10 -6.68 10.21
CA LYS A 9 2.52 -6.96 10.53
C LYS A 9 3.17 -7.92 9.54
N VAL A 10 2.76 -7.84 8.28
CA VAL A 10 3.34 -8.63 7.18
C VAL A 10 4.50 -7.85 6.57
N THR A 11 5.57 -8.54 6.23
CA THR A 11 6.71 -7.96 5.51
C THR A 11 6.94 -8.70 4.21
N VAL A 12 7.11 -7.96 3.11
CA VAL A 12 7.39 -8.53 1.78
C VAL A 12 8.53 -7.77 1.10
N GLU A 13 9.25 -8.47 0.22
CA GLU A 13 10.22 -7.83 -0.66
C GLU A 13 9.56 -7.37 -1.97
N ALA A 14 9.90 -6.16 -2.37
CA ALA A 14 9.45 -5.56 -3.61
C ALA A 14 10.55 -4.74 -4.29
N GLN A 15 10.41 -4.57 -5.58
CA GLN A 15 11.27 -3.78 -6.44
C GLN A 15 10.64 -2.41 -6.70
N PRO A 16 11.45 -1.33 -6.75
CA PRO A 16 10.97 -0.03 -7.16
C PRO A 16 10.25 -0.10 -8.52
N GLY A 17 9.09 0.56 -8.62
CA GLY A 17 8.25 0.55 -9.81
C GLY A 17 7.16 -0.53 -9.84
N GLU A 18 7.24 -1.58 -9.02
CA GLU A 18 6.15 -2.56 -8.92
C GLU A 18 4.83 -1.90 -8.46
N PRO A 19 3.66 -2.31 -8.96
CA PRO A 19 2.38 -1.78 -8.49
C PRO A 19 2.12 -2.14 -7.03
N LEU A 20 1.72 -1.19 -6.18
CA LEU A 20 1.52 -1.46 -4.75
C LEU A 20 0.43 -2.50 -4.48
N LEU A 21 -0.67 -2.48 -5.24
CA LEU A 21 -1.73 -3.49 -5.10
C LEU A 21 -1.21 -4.91 -5.37
N ALA A 22 -0.37 -5.10 -6.39
CA ALA A 22 0.18 -6.41 -6.72
C ALA A 22 1.12 -6.92 -5.62
N VAL A 23 1.88 -6.01 -5.00
CA VAL A 23 2.77 -6.35 -3.89
C VAL A 23 1.97 -6.70 -2.63
N ALA A 24 0.91 -5.96 -2.31
CA ALA A 24 0.03 -6.24 -1.19
C ALA A 24 -0.67 -7.59 -1.36
N GLU A 25 -1.23 -7.87 -2.54
CA GLU A 25 -1.87 -9.16 -2.86
C GLU A 25 -0.88 -10.32 -2.69
N ARG A 26 0.34 -10.18 -3.20
CA ARG A 26 1.42 -11.18 -3.03
C ARG A 26 1.82 -11.38 -1.56
N ALA A 27 1.72 -10.34 -0.74
CA ALA A 27 1.94 -10.41 0.70
C ALA A 27 0.75 -11.04 1.45
N GLY A 28 -0.38 -11.29 0.78
CA GLY A 28 -1.62 -11.74 1.42
C GLY A 28 -2.35 -10.63 2.18
N VAL A 29 -2.04 -9.37 1.87
CA VAL A 29 -2.63 -8.18 2.46
C VAL A 29 -3.64 -7.58 1.49
N VAL A 30 -4.86 -7.35 1.97
CA VAL A 30 -5.95 -6.80 1.15
C VAL A 30 -6.03 -5.29 1.35
N ILE A 31 -5.75 -4.54 0.28
CA ILE A 31 -6.05 -3.12 0.23
C ILE A 31 -7.44 -2.98 -0.40
N PRO A 32 -8.41 -2.34 0.27
CA PRO A 32 -9.73 -2.11 -0.32
C PRO A 32 -9.60 -1.36 -1.65
N THR A 33 -10.45 -1.71 -2.62
CA THR A 33 -10.44 -1.07 -3.94
C THR A 33 -11.86 -0.71 -4.37
N GLY A 34 -11.95 0.29 -5.24
CA GLY A 34 -13.21 0.75 -5.84
C GLY A 34 -13.01 1.10 -7.30
N CYS A 35 -12.71 2.37 -7.59
CA CYS A 35 -12.62 2.88 -8.96
C CYS A 35 -11.37 2.42 -9.76
N LEU A 36 -10.29 2.03 -9.09
CA LEU A 36 -8.97 1.75 -9.70
C LEU A 36 -8.38 2.89 -10.56
N MET A 37 -8.89 4.11 -10.38
CA MET A 37 -8.49 5.31 -11.12
C MET A 37 -7.98 6.42 -10.19
N GLY A 38 -7.83 6.14 -8.89
CA GLY A 38 -7.35 7.10 -7.89
C GLY A 38 -8.35 8.21 -7.51
N SER A 39 -9.64 8.07 -7.88
CA SER A 39 -10.66 9.10 -7.64
C SER A 39 -11.61 8.80 -6.47
N CYS A 40 -11.76 7.53 -6.08
CA CYS A 40 -12.69 7.13 -5.01
C CYS A 40 -12.05 7.03 -3.63
N HIS A 41 -10.72 7.12 -3.53
CA HIS A 41 -9.95 7.00 -2.28
C HIS A 41 -10.13 5.71 -1.47
N ALA A 42 -10.92 4.74 -1.95
CA ALA A 42 -11.06 3.44 -1.30
C ALA A 42 -9.74 2.66 -1.19
N CYS A 43 -8.76 2.97 -2.04
CA CYS A 43 -7.43 2.37 -2.06
C CYS A 43 -6.37 3.21 -1.34
N GLU A 44 -6.79 4.18 -0.52
CA GLU A 44 -5.89 5.09 0.19
C GLU A 44 -5.15 4.36 1.31
N VAL A 45 -3.83 4.58 1.36
CA VAL A 45 -2.93 4.05 2.39
C VAL A 45 -1.96 5.16 2.80
N GLU A 46 -1.49 5.11 4.03
CA GLU A 46 -0.40 5.97 4.48
C GLU A 46 0.93 5.24 4.25
N LEU A 47 1.82 5.89 3.50
CA LEU A 47 3.16 5.42 3.17
C LEU A 47 4.18 6.21 4.01
N ASP A 48 4.86 5.54 4.94
CA ASP A 48 5.66 6.15 6.01
C ASP A 48 4.83 7.16 6.84
N GLU A 49 5.42 8.19 7.42
CA GLU A 49 4.69 9.17 8.24
C GLU A 49 4.10 10.31 7.37
N ASP A 50 2.79 10.59 7.53
CA ASP A 50 2.08 11.75 6.96
C ASP A 50 2.02 11.82 5.42
N ASN A 51 2.13 10.68 4.74
CA ASN A 51 2.11 10.64 3.27
C ASN A 51 1.06 9.66 2.75
N PHE A 52 -0.12 10.19 2.44
CA PHE A 52 -1.29 9.43 1.99
C PHE A 52 -1.29 9.32 0.46
N ILE A 53 -1.42 8.10 -0.04
CA ILE A 53 -1.43 7.80 -1.47
C ILE A 53 -2.54 6.82 -1.84
N CYS A 54 -3.02 6.92 -3.08
CA CYS A 54 -3.89 5.90 -3.66
C CYS A 54 -3.06 4.71 -4.17
N ALA A 55 -3.09 3.58 -3.47
CA ALA A 55 -2.33 2.37 -3.82
C ALA A 55 -2.63 1.85 -5.24
N CYS A 56 -3.86 2.07 -5.72
CA CYS A 56 -4.33 1.61 -7.01
C CYS A 56 -3.70 2.30 -8.22
N ILE A 57 -3.08 3.47 -8.03
CA ILE A 57 -2.35 4.19 -9.09
C ILE A 57 -0.88 4.47 -8.70
N SER A 58 -0.43 3.87 -7.60
CA SER A 58 0.90 4.12 -7.05
C SER A 58 1.79 2.90 -7.17
N SER A 59 3.05 3.15 -7.47
CA SER A 59 4.09 2.14 -7.50
C SER A 59 4.99 2.24 -6.27
N VAL A 60 5.67 1.14 -6.00
CA VAL A 60 6.72 1.02 -5.00
C VAL A 60 7.79 2.12 -5.24
N PRO A 61 8.08 3.00 -4.27
CA PRO A 61 9.02 4.11 -4.46
C PRO A 61 10.47 3.62 -4.60
N SER A 62 11.32 4.43 -5.24
CA SER A 62 12.76 4.18 -5.31
C SER A 62 13.51 4.97 -4.23
N GLY A 63 14.78 4.61 -3.98
CA GLY A 63 15.66 5.39 -3.09
C GLY A 63 15.56 5.08 -1.60
N LYS A 64 14.70 4.14 -1.20
CA LYS A 64 14.61 3.64 0.19
C LYS A 64 14.90 2.14 0.27
N ALA A 65 15.49 1.70 1.37
CA ALA A 65 15.75 0.28 1.65
C ALA A 65 14.50 -0.42 2.22
N GLU A 66 13.71 0.32 2.99
CA GLU A 66 12.47 -0.12 3.64
C GLU A 66 11.45 1.02 3.67
N ILE A 67 10.17 0.66 3.68
CA ILE A 67 9.02 1.56 3.87
C ILE A 67 7.95 0.86 4.71
N THR A 68 7.12 1.65 5.39
CA THR A 68 5.93 1.16 6.09
C THR A 68 4.68 1.61 5.36
N ILE A 69 3.70 0.72 5.20
CA ILE A 69 2.38 1.03 4.64
C ILE A 69 1.33 0.72 5.71
N ASN A 70 0.68 1.78 6.20
CA ASN A 70 -0.47 1.70 7.08
C ASN A 70 -1.74 1.63 6.25
N ILE A 71 -2.49 0.54 6.41
CA ILE A 71 -3.78 0.33 5.79
C ILE A 71 -4.87 0.66 6.79
N TYR A 72 -5.66 1.68 6.49
CA TYR A 72 -6.87 1.97 7.23
C TYR A 72 -8.01 1.18 6.60
N SER A 73 -8.43 0.13 7.30
CA SER A 73 -9.74 -0.47 7.07
C SER A 73 -10.61 -0.07 8.24
N ASP A 74 -11.34 1.03 8.11
CA ASP A 74 -12.37 1.33 9.09
C ASP A 74 -13.54 0.37 8.86
N PRO A 75 -13.86 -0.51 9.84
CA PRO A 75 -14.91 -1.51 9.67
C PRO A 75 -16.33 -0.89 9.73
N THR A 76 -16.45 0.43 9.91
CA THR A 76 -17.74 1.13 10.03
C THR A 76 -18.14 1.89 8.76
N TRP A 77 -17.34 1.85 7.70
CA TRP A 77 -17.72 2.29 6.35
C TRP A 77 -18.29 1.13 5.53
#